data_AF-A0A1F1JRT2-F1
#
_entry.id   AF-A0A1F1JRT2-F1
#
_cell.length_a   1.000
_cell.length_b   1.000
_cell.length_c   1.000
_cell.angle_alpha   90.00
_cell.angle_beta   90.00
_cell.angle_gamma   90.00
#
_symmetry.space_group_name_H-M   'P 1'
#
loop_
_entity.id
_entity.type
_entity.pdbx_description
1 polymer ?
#
loop_
_entity_poly.entity_id
_entity_poly.type
_entity_poly.pdbx_seq_one_letter_code
_entity_poly.pdbx_strand_id
1 'polypeptide(L)'
;MVGRLGRGAVMMVGLATVLGACSGQPSEEGSGGSAPADAVGTPAGGTTDEPSGGSGDSSDPGAAPSGSAGEGSGGSGDATGDPSSSGDDTHGEAPSPSKAPSDLARKVPAGEKPPQFVVISWDGAGETPREKGVSRFRTAADESDAHMTFFLSGPFLATGEEVAETYRPPMHPKGMQHIRPRTAQMVRETTRELAAAIEAGHELGTHYNGHFCGPQGGADWSVAQWHQEMDEWYRFVERWEGKTPLKGGTALPKGIARKVQGGRTPCLEGPENAQKAAAEDGWTYDSSTVGAVTWPEKANGVWNFPIPSVQVHGSDAMGRRSVLAMDYNWLSAFNTWAPEVSKAERGRVMEKTYEHELEQALEGNRAPLVLGNHLAAWDDGTYLDAMERFTREQCPREEVHCVSFAELVEFLDAQDPQRLAAWRTVPPGGRGRW
;
A
#
# COMPACT_ATOMS: atom_id res chain seq x y z
N MET A 1 34.42 35.90 46.74
CA MET A 1 34.91 37.11 46.08
C MET A 1 35.15 36.80 44.60
N VAL A 2 34.52 37.60 43.73
CA VAL A 2 34.73 37.87 42.28
C VAL A 2 36.08 37.35 41.71
N GLY A 3 36.26 36.78 40.51
CA GLY A 3 35.51 36.66 39.25
C GLY A 3 36.48 36.79 38.04
N ARG A 4 36.03 36.38 36.84
CA ARG A 4 36.59 36.63 35.46
C ARG A 4 37.84 35.85 35.01
N LEU A 5 38.15 35.63 33.71
CA LEU A 5 37.47 35.42 32.39
C LEU A 5 38.60 35.52 31.31
N GLY A 6 38.49 34.79 30.18
CA GLY A 6 39.19 35.07 28.90
C GLY A 6 40.00 33.86 28.34
N ARG A 7 39.61 33.18 27.24
CA ARG A 7 39.72 33.52 25.79
C ARG A 7 41.13 34.01 25.40
N GLY A 8 41.86 33.53 24.40
CA GLY A 8 41.66 32.62 23.25
C GLY A 8 42.66 33.05 22.16
N ALA A 9 43.14 32.17 21.27
CA ALA A 9 43.88 32.56 20.05
C ALA A 9 43.83 31.46 18.97
N VAL A 10 43.64 31.91 17.73
CA VAL A 10 43.66 31.16 16.46
C VAL A 10 44.90 31.60 15.69
N MET A 11 45.52 30.71 14.92
CA MET A 11 46.47 31.09 13.87
C MET A 11 46.34 30.18 12.64
N MET A 12 46.20 30.82 11.48
CA MET A 12 46.22 30.26 10.13
C MET A 12 47.64 30.34 9.52
N VAL A 13 47.77 29.87 8.27
CA VAL A 13 48.82 30.06 7.25
C VAL A 13 49.62 28.76 7.01
N GLY A 14 49.88 28.28 5.78
CA GLY A 14 49.67 28.83 4.44
C GLY A 14 50.15 27.85 3.36
N LEU A 15 49.83 28.19 2.12
CA LEU A 15 50.00 27.42 0.88
C LEU A 15 51.41 27.59 0.29
N ALA A 16 51.96 26.56 -0.37
CA ALA A 16 53.07 26.70 -1.33
C ALA A 16 52.96 25.67 -2.47
N THR A 17 53.12 26.18 -3.70
CA THR A 17 53.03 25.48 -5.00
C THR A 17 54.43 25.32 -5.60
N VAL A 18 54.75 24.17 -6.22
CA VAL A 18 55.83 24.04 -7.21
C VAL A 18 55.45 22.97 -8.28
N LEU A 19 55.71 23.33 -9.54
CA LEU A 19 55.54 22.56 -10.80
C LEU A 19 56.68 21.56 -11.06
N GLY A 20 56.42 20.46 -11.80
CA GLY A 20 57.46 19.65 -12.45
C GLY A 20 56.92 18.35 -13.07
N ALA A 21 57.30 18.07 -14.33
CA ALA A 21 56.64 17.14 -15.25
C ALA A 21 57.30 15.75 -15.39
N CYS A 22 56.53 14.85 -16.01
CA CYS A 22 56.88 13.69 -16.86
C CYS A 22 57.27 12.31 -16.27
N SER A 23 56.48 11.32 -16.73
CA SER A 23 56.79 9.91 -17.08
C SER A 23 57.03 8.87 -15.98
N GLY A 24 56.23 7.79 -16.04
CA GLY A 24 56.56 6.45 -15.52
C GLY A 24 55.50 5.84 -14.60
N GLN A 25 54.72 4.88 -15.13
CA GLN A 25 54.10 3.79 -14.35
C GLN A 25 54.97 2.51 -14.50
N PRO A 26 54.81 1.43 -13.70
CA PRO A 26 53.90 1.20 -12.56
C PRO A 26 54.58 0.55 -11.32
N SER A 27 53.72 0.23 -10.33
CA SER A 27 53.74 -0.86 -9.32
C SER A 27 54.19 -0.60 -7.87
N GLU A 28 53.19 -0.79 -6.97
CA GLU A 28 53.23 -1.25 -5.55
C GLU A 28 53.81 -0.27 -4.49
N GLU A 29 53.23 0.02 -3.32
CA GLU A 29 52.09 -0.44 -2.52
C GLU A 29 51.49 0.74 -1.71
N GLY A 30 50.28 0.59 -1.15
CA GLY A 30 49.99 1.15 0.18
C GLY A 30 48.81 2.13 0.36
N SER A 31 47.81 1.65 1.11
CA SER A 31 46.96 2.38 2.07
C SER A 31 45.82 3.28 1.58
N GLY A 32 44.60 2.88 1.96
CA GLY A 32 43.67 3.77 2.67
C GLY A 32 42.46 4.25 1.87
N GLY A 33 41.26 3.83 2.30
CA GLY A 33 40.03 4.56 1.96
C GLY A 33 38.77 3.71 1.89
N SER A 34 37.97 3.80 2.96
CA SER A 34 36.49 3.75 2.98
C SER A 34 35.77 2.55 2.36
N ALA A 35 35.23 1.71 3.25
CA ALA A 35 34.24 0.68 2.92
C ALA A 35 32.93 1.31 2.41
N PRO A 36 32.38 0.86 1.27
CA PRO A 36 30.97 1.01 0.94
C PRO A 36 30.15 -0.14 1.53
N ALA A 37 28.87 0.14 1.82
CA ALA A 37 27.90 -0.84 2.26
C ALA A 37 27.69 -1.91 1.17
N ASP A 38 27.93 -3.17 1.52
CA ASP A 38 27.75 -4.32 0.65
C ASP A 38 26.27 -4.52 0.31
N ALA A 39 25.96 -4.40 -0.98
CA ALA A 39 24.75 -4.90 -1.59
C ALA A 39 24.77 -6.43 -1.55
N VAL A 40 23.83 -7.03 -0.83
CA VAL A 40 23.66 -8.49 -0.80
C VAL A 40 22.97 -8.94 -2.08
N GLY A 41 23.68 -9.80 -2.81
CA GLY A 41 23.30 -10.31 -4.12
C GLY A 41 22.08 -11.23 -4.11
N THR A 42 21.36 -11.16 -5.23
CA THR A 42 20.29 -12.05 -5.67
C THR A 42 20.83 -13.46 -5.95
N PRO A 43 20.15 -14.55 -5.55
CA PRO A 43 20.34 -15.84 -6.18
C PRO A 43 19.35 -16.06 -7.32
N ALA A 44 19.92 -16.55 -8.41
CA ALA A 44 19.28 -16.98 -9.64
C ALA A 44 18.21 -18.07 -9.43
N GLY A 45 17.26 -18.11 -10.37
CA GLY A 45 16.19 -19.10 -10.43
C GLY A 45 16.71 -20.53 -10.51
N GLY A 46 16.21 -21.36 -9.60
CA GLY A 46 16.32 -22.81 -9.63
C GLY A 46 14.95 -23.42 -9.96
N THR A 47 14.89 -24.13 -11.07
CA THR A 47 13.79 -24.98 -11.51
C THR A 47 13.59 -26.14 -10.53
N THR A 48 12.36 -26.38 -10.08
CA THR A 48 11.99 -27.62 -9.40
C THR A 48 10.93 -28.35 -10.22
N ASP A 49 11.33 -29.52 -10.73
CA ASP A 49 10.49 -30.54 -11.35
C ASP A 49 9.42 -31.06 -10.38
N GLU A 50 8.20 -31.25 -10.87
CA GLU A 50 7.19 -32.14 -10.27
C GLU A 50 6.99 -33.37 -11.18
N PRO A 51 6.88 -34.59 -10.63
CA PRO A 51 6.65 -35.78 -11.42
C PRO A 51 5.16 -36.02 -11.70
N SER A 52 4.92 -36.48 -12.93
CA SER A 52 3.69 -37.01 -13.50
C SER A 52 3.16 -38.28 -12.83
N GLY A 53 1.83 -38.39 -12.73
CA GLY A 53 1.13 -39.66 -12.51
C GLY A 53 -0.34 -39.61 -12.99
N GLY A 54 -0.62 -40.15 -14.17
CA GLY A 54 -1.93 -40.76 -14.52
C GLY A 54 -1.93 -42.23 -14.09
N SER A 55 -3.00 -43.04 -14.13
CA SER A 55 -4.36 -42.97 -14.69
C SER A 55 -5.17 -44.12 -14.04
N GLY A 56 -6.50 -44.09 -14.10
CA GLY A 56 -7.33 -45.25 -13.79
C GLY A 56 -8.84 -44.98 -13.88
N ASP A 57 -9.42 -45.38 -15.00
CA ASP A 57 -10.79 -45.13 -15.49
C ASP A 57 -11.81 -46.24 -15.11
N SER A 58 -13.09 -45.93 -15.38
CA SER A 58 -14.24 -46.80 -15.72
C SER A 58 -15.17 -47.21 -14.56
N SER A 59 -16.52 -47.14 -14.60
CA SER A 59 -17.49 -47.10 -15.72
C SER A 59 -18.87 -46.51 -15.29
N ASP A 60 -19.58 -45.97 -16.29
CA ASP A 60 -20.94 -45.38 -16.43
C ASP A 60 -22.11 -46.42 -16.28
N PRO A 61 -23.41 -46.22 -16.64
CA PRO A 61 -24.31 -45.04 -16.78
C PRO A 61 -25.75 -45.21 -16.18
N GLY A 62 -26.60 -44.17 -16.27
CA GLY A 62 -27.98 -44.38 -16.79
C GLY A 62 -29.16 -43.52 -16.29
N ALA A 63 -29.61 -42.61 -17.17
CA ALA A 63 -31.01 -42.30 -17.54
C ALA A 63 -31.87 -41.26 -16.77
N ALA A 64 -32.25 -40.21 -17.52
CA ALA A 64 -33.44 -39.33 -17.39
C ALA A 64 -34.70 -40.04 -18.00
N PRO A 65 -35.94 -39.47 -18.17
CA PRO A 65 -36.32 -38.04 -18.29
C PRO A 65 -37.72 -37.55 -17.77
N SER A 66 -37.86 -36.21 -17.74
CA SER A 66 -38.97 -35.31 -18.19
C SER A 66 -40.47 -35.52 -17.84
N GLY A 67 -41.08 -34.43 -17.29
CA GLY A 67 -42.24 -33.72 -17.91
C GLY A 67 -43.64 -33.85 -17.29
N SER A 68 -44.28 -32.72 -16.93
CA SER A 68 -45.67 -32.32 -17.34
C SER A 68 -46.14 -31.01 -16.69
N ALA A 69 -46.86 -30.21 -17.48
CA ALA A 69 -47.51 -28.93 -17.16
C ALA A 69 -48.96 -29.08 -16.64
N GLY A 70 -49.58 -27.98 -16.21
CA GLY A 70 -51.05 -27.85 -16.04
C GLY A 70 -51.52 -26.54 -15.36
N GLU A 71 -52.25 -25.72 -16.12
CA GLU A 71 -52.86 -24.40 -15.80
C GLU A 71 -54.19 -24.45 -14.99
N GLY A 72 -54.64 -23.27 -14.51
CA GLY A 72 -56.05 -22.91 -14.24
C GLY A 72 -56.17 -21.89 -13.08
N SER A 73 -56.36 -20.57 -13.28
CA SER A 73 -57.53 -19.79 -13.77
C SER A 73 -58.58 -19.41 -12.71
N GLY A 74 -58.87 -18.10 -12.61
CA GLY A 74 -60.10 -17.48 -12.06
C GLY A 74 -59.91 -16.82 -10.68
N GLY A 75 -60.29 -15.58 -10.39
CA GLY A 75 -61.07 -14.57 -11.11
C GLY A 75 -61.88 -13.71 -10.13
N SER A 76 -61.59 -12.40 -10.10
CA SER A 76 -62.47 -11.24 -9.80
C SER A 76 -63.17 -11.05 -8.43
N GLY A 77 -63.11 -9.81 -7.92
CA GLY A 77 -63.96 -9.30 -6.84
C GLY A 77 -63.51 -7.91 -6.38
N ASP A 78 -64.21 -6.88 -6.86
CA ASP A 78 -63.90 -5.45 -6.72
C ASP A 78 -64.64 -4.78 -5.53
N ALA A 79 -64.01 -3.72 -5.04
CA ALA A 79 -64.58 -2.48 -4.50
C ALA A 79 -65.08 -2.33 -3.03
N THR A 80 -64.49 -1.26 -2.44
CA THR A 80 -65.06 -0.23 -1.54
C THR A 80 -64.85 -0.33 -0.03
N GLY A 81 -64.25 0.74 0.52
CA GLY A 81 -64.46 1.19 1.90
C GLY A 81 -63.18 1.62 2.62
N ASP A 82 -62.91 2.93 2.62
CA ASP A 82 -62.11 3.61 3.65
C ASP A 82 -63.06 4.63 4.31
N PRO A 83 -63.04 4.87 5.64
CA PRO A 83 -61.99 5.71 6.20
C PRO A 83 -61.49 5.34 7.61
N SER A 84 -60.19 5.55 7.82
CA SER A 84 -59.56 6.22 8.98
C SER A 84 -59.69 5.59 10.38
N SER A 85 -58.58 5.03 10.87
CA SER A 85 -58.17 5.09 12.28
C SER A 85 -56.67 4.80 12.41
N SER A 86 -55.91 5.87 12.69
CA SER A 86 -54.76 5.92 13.60
C SER A 86 -54.00 4.62 13.89
N GLY A 87 -52.80 4.52 13.32
CA GLY A 87 -51.74 3.59 13.68
C GLY A 87 -50.41 4.16 13.20
N ASP A 88 -49.52 4.37 14.15
CA ASP A 88 -48.20 5.00 14.03
C ASP A 88 -47.22 4.10 13.25
N ASP A 89 -47.01 4.36 11.96
CA ASP A 89 -45.96 3.73 11.16
C ASP A 89 -44.69 4.59 11.19
N THR A 90 -43.95 4.46 12.27
CA THR A 90 -42.52 4.80 12.29
C THR A 90 -41.77 3.72 11.52
N HIS A 91 -41.77 3.84 10.19
CA HIS A 91 -40.75 3.18 9.39
C HIS A 91 -39.41 3.85 9.71
N GLY A 92 -38.66 3.17 10.57
CA GLY A 92 -37.29 3.51 10.92
C GLY A 92 -36.47 3.66 9.65
N GLU A 93 -36.08 4.91 9.40
CA GLU A 93 -35.03 5.27 8.48
C GLU A 93 -33.78 4.49 8.88
N ALA A 94 -33.36 3.55 8.03
CA ALA A 94 -32.09 2.86 8.22
C ALA A 94 -30.99 3.93 8.21
N PRO A 95 -30.12 4.02 9.23
CA PRO A 95 -29.06 5.01 9.22
C PRO A 95 -28.10 4.69 8.07
N SER A 96 -28.06 5.56 7.06
CA SER A 96 -26.97 5.60 6.10
C SER A 96 -25.71 6.10 6.80
N PRO A 97 -24.59 5.36 6.82
CA PRO A 97 -23.31 5.94 7.16
C PRO A 97 -22.68 6.44 5.86
N SER A 98 -23.22 7.52 5.28
CA SER A 98 -22.42 8.33 4.36
C SER A 98 -21.83 9.47 5.18
N LYS A 99 -20.55 9.33 5.58
CA LYS A 99 -19.77 10.46 6.10
C LYS A 99 -19.80 11.54 4.99
N ALA A 100 -20.47 12.66 5.27
CA ALA A 100 -20.31 13.92 4.55
C ALA A 100 -18.81 14.29 4.49
N PRO A 101 -18.34 15.23 3.63
CA PRO A 101 -16.93 15.63 3.55
C PRO A 101 -16.27 15.60 4.92
N SER A 102 -15.28 14.72 5.05
CA SER A 102 -14.97 13.99 6.28
C SER A 102 -14.85 14.92 7.49
N ASP A 103 -15.35 14.52 8.66
CA ASP A 103 -15.04 15.19 9.93
C ASP A 103 -13.51 15.35 10.17
N LEU A 104 -12.70 14.63 9.37
CA LEU A 104 -11.25 14.69 9.31
C LEU A 104 -10.73 15.96 8.60
N ALA A 105 -11.46 16.58 7.67
CA ALA A 105 -11.03 17.79 6.96
C ALA A 105 -11.13 19.07 7.82
N ARG A 106 -11.08 18.93 9.15
CA ARG A 106 -11.13 20.04 10.11
C ARG A 106 -9.73 20.44 10.58
N LYS A 107 -9.53 21.75 10.75
CA LYS A 107 -8.34 22.27 11.43
C LYS A 107 -8.30 21.78 12.87
N VAL A 108 -7.15 21.27 13.30
CA VAL A 108 -6.90 20.99 14.72
C VAL A 108 -6.81 22.32 15.47
N PRO A 109 -7.65 22.56 16.49
CA PRO A 109 -7.57 23.78 17.31
C PRO A 109 -6.20 23.95 17.97
N ALA A 110 -5.85 25.19 18.33
CA ALA A 110 -4.59 25.44 19.03
C ALA A 110 -4.60 24.85 20.44
N GLY A 111 -3.51 24.19 20.85
CA GLY A 111 -3.43 23.49 22.13
C GLY A 111 -3.99 22.07 22.13
N GLU A 112 -4.65 21.63 21.05
CA GLU A 112 -5.22 20.28 20.95
C GLU A 112 -4.30 19.31 20.22
N LYS A 113 -4.34 18.05 20.66
CA LYS A 113 -3.63 16.95 20.00
C LYS A 113 -4.32 16.63 18.67
N PRO A 114 -3.58 16.37 17.59
CA PRO A 114 -4.17 15.83 16.37
C PRO A 114 -4.66 14.38 16.59
N PRO A 115 -5.63 13.92 15.78
CA PRO A 115 -6.04 12.52 15.77
C PRO A 115 -4.86 11.59 15.47
N GLN A 116 -4.87 10.36 15.98
CA GLN A 116 -3.88 9.36 15.59
C GLN A 116 -4.35 8.66 14.33
N PHE A 117 -3.57 8.77 13.25
CA PHE A 117 -3.85 8.08 12.00
C PHE A 117 -3.05 6.78 11.90
N VAL A 118 -3.69 5.75 11.35
CA VAL A 118 -3.04 4.56 10.82
C VAL A 118 -3.44 4.43 9.36
N VAL A 119 -2.46 4.24 8.47
CA VAL A 119 -2.69 4.14 7.03
C VAL A 119 -2.24 2.77 6.56
N ILE A 120 -3.21 1.90 6.27
CA ILE A 120 -2.95 0.52 5.82
C ILE A 120 -3.10 0.47 4.30
N SER A 121 -2.07 -0.07 3.65
CA SER A 121 -2.04 -0.18 2.19
C SER A 121 -1.58 -1.54 1.69
N TRP A 122 -2.04 -1.88 0.48
CA TRP A 122 -1.83 -3.17 -0.16
C TRP A 122 -1.28 -3.00 -1.58
N ASP A 123 -0.01 -3.35 -1.78
CA ASP A 123 0.70 -3.31 -3.05
C ASP A 123 0.32 -4.50 -3.93
N GLY A 124 0.11 -4.25 -5.22
CA GLY A 124 -0.36 -5.27 -6.15
C GLY A 124 -1.73 -5.81 -5.73
N ALA A 125 -2.71 -4.93 -5.53
CA ALA A 125 -4.03 -5.26 -5.01
C ALA A 125 -4.90 -6.11 -5.96
N GLY A 126 -4.52 -7.37 -6.20
CA GLY A 126 -5.25 -8.35 -6.99
C GLY A 126 -5.82 -9.46 -6.11
N GLU A 127 -7.01 -9.95 -6.47
CA GLU A 127 -7.63 -11.09 -5.79
C GLU A 127 -7.05 -12.40 -6.31
N THR A 128 -6.82 -13.34 -5.40
CA THR A 128 -6.27 -14.66 -5.72
C THR A 128 -7.03 -15.75 -4.97
N PRO A 129 -7.14 -16.98 -5.53
CA PRO A 129 -7.87 -18.05 -4.88
C PRO A 129 -7.33 -18.48 -3.51
N ARG A 130 -6.01 -18.32 -3.29
CA ARG A 130 -5.34 -18.76 -2.06
C ARG A 130 -5.43 -17.71 -0.96
N GLU A 131 -5.03 -16.48 -1.26
CA GLU A 131 -4.93 -15.42 -0.26
C GLU A 131 -6.29 -14.79 0.06
N LYS A 132 -7.21 -14.76 -0.92
CA LYS A 132 -8.48 -14.03 -0.83
C LYS A 132 -8.27 -12.59 -0.32
N GLY A 133 -7.18 -11.96 -0.75
CA GLY A 133 -6.60 -10.79 -0.09
C GLY A 133 -7.55 -9.60 -0.01
N VAL A 134 -8.14 -9.19 -1.14
CA VAL A 134 -9.00 -8.00 -1.19
C VAL A 134 -10.27 -8.24 -0.38
N SER A 135 -10.94 -9.38 -0.62
CA SER A 135 -12.14 -9.75 0.13
C SER A 135 -11.90 -9.88 1.63
N ARG A 136 -10.81 -10.54 2.04
CA ARG A 136 -10.41 -10.71 3.44
C ARG A 136 -10.26 -9.38 4.17
N PHE A 137 -9.52 -8.44 3.60
CA PHE A 137 -9.25 -7.17 4.27
C PHE A 137 -10.41 -6.18 4.17
N ARG A 138 -11.26 -6.27 3.13
CA ARG A 138 -12.54 -5.55 3.12
C ARG A 138 -13.44 -6.01 4.28
N THR A 139 -13.54 -7.31 4.52
CA THR A 139 -14.30 -7.83 5.67
C THR A 139 -13.72 -7.37 7.01
N ALA A 140 -12.39 -7.43 7.18
CA ALA A 140 -11.75 -6.92 8.40
C ALA A 140 -12.00 -5.41 8.61
N ALA A 141 -11.99 -4.64 7.53
CA ALA A 141 -12.27 -3.21 7.55
C ALA A 141 -13.73 -2.87 7.89
N ASP A 142 -14.68 -3.55 7.26
CA ASP A 142 -16.13 -3.39 7.50
C ASP A 142 -16.45 -3.59 8.99
N GLU A 143 -15.79 -4.57 9.63
CA GLU A 143 -15.96 -4.88 11.05
C GLU A 143 -15.23 -3.90 11.99
N SER A 144 -14.42 -2.98 11.47
CA SER A 144 -13.51 -2.13 12.27
C SER A 144 -13.53 -0.64 11.91
N ASP A 145 -14.51 -0.17 11.13
CA ASP A 145 -14.61 1.22 10.59
C ASP A 145 -13.28 1.70 10.00
N ALA A 146 -12.60 0.84 9.23
CA ALA A 146 -11.30 1.15 8.65
C ALA A 146 -11.42 1.38 7.15
N HIS A 147 -10.81 2.46 6.65
CA HIS A 147 -10.57 2.63 5.22
C HIS A 147 -9.11 2.30 4.91
N MET A 148 -8.89 1.72 3.74
CA MET A 148 -7.59 1.17 3.32
C MET A 148 -7.29 1.61 1.90
N THR A 149 -6.02 1.55 1.51
CA THR A 149 -5.60 1.86 0.14
C THR A 149 -5.14 0.60 -0.58
N PHE A 150 -5.79 0.30 -1.70
CA PHE A 150 -5.43 -0.80 -2.58
C PHE A 150 -4.63 -0.23 -3.75
N PHE A 151 -3.30 -0.36 -3.71
CA PHE A 151 -2.42 0.03 -4.80
C PHE A 151 -2.44 -1.04 -5.90
N LEU A 152 -3.30 -0.82 -6.90
CA LEU A 152 -3.52 -1.77 -7.98
C LEU A 152 -2.38 -1.74 -8.99
N SER A 153 -1.82 -2.90 -9.33
CA SER A 153 -1.03 -3.05 -10.55
C SER A 153 -1.96 -3.23 -11.75
N GLY A 154 -1.84 -2.39 -12.77
CA GLY A 154 -2.74 -2.37 -13.94
C GLY A 154 -2.94 -3.74 -14.62
N PRO A 155 -1.88 -4.53 -14.84
CA PRO A 155 -1.98 -5.87 -15.41
C PRO A 155 -2.86 -6.86 -14.63
N PHE A 156 -3.25 -6.57 -13.38
CA PHE A 156 -4.19 -7.42 -12.64
C PHE A 156 -5.64 -7.31 -13.13
N LEU A 157 -5.92 -6.35 -14.00
CA LEU A 157 -7.18 -6.19 -14.72
C LEU A 157 -7.18 -6.84 -16.11
N ALA A 158 -6.17 -7.63 -16.47
CA ALA A 158 -6.04 -8.25 -17.77
C ALA A 158 -5.47 -9.67 -17.67
N THR A 159 -5.81 -10.55 -18.62
CA THR A 159 -5.18 -11.87 -18.68
C THR A 159 -3.72 -11.74 -19.12
N GLY A 160 -2.90 -12.75 -18.83
CA GLY A 160 -1.51 -12.78 -19.30
C GLY A 160 -1.36 -12.59 -20.81
N GLU A 161 -2.28 -13.16 -21.60
CA GLU A 161 -2.32 -13.01 -23.06
C GLU A 161 -2.65 -11.57 -23.47
N GLU A 162 -3.65 -10.95 -22.84
CA GLU A 162 -4.00 -9.55 -23.10
C GLU A 162 -2.81 -8.62 -22.77
N VAL A 163 -2.14 -8.83 -21.65
CA VAL A 163 -0.96 -8.03 -21.26
C VAL A 163 0.16 -8.21 -22.28
N ALA A 164 0.47 -9.45 -22.68
CA ALA A 164 1.49 -9.73 -23.70
C ALA A 164 1.21 -8.97 -25.01
N GLU A 165 -0.06 -8.79 -25.36
CA GLU A 165 -0.49 -8.15 -26.60
C GLU A 165 -0.75 -6.64 -26.51
N THR A 166 -0.78 -6.04 -25.33
CA THR A 166 -1.20 -4.63 -25.20
C THR A 166 -0.24 -3.76 -24.41
N TYR A 167 0.41 -4.31 -23.38
CA TYR A 167 1.23 -3.53 -22.46
C TYR A 167 2.54 -3.07 -23.11
N ARG A 168 2.86 -1.78 -23.00
CA ARG A 168 4.08 -1.17 -23.52
C ARG A 168 4.89 -0.51 -22.40
N PRO A 169 5.68 -1.30 -21.64
CA PRO A 169 6.50 -0.77 -20.55
C PRO A 169 7.60 0.19 -21.03
N PRO A 170 8.00 1.18 -20.22
CA PRO A 170 9.21 1.97 -20.50
C PRO A 170 10.47 1.08 -20.45
N MET A 171 11.40 1.28 -21.38
CA MET A 171 12.70 0.57 -21.44
C MET A 171 12.67 -0.96 -21.59
N HIS A 172 11.48 -1.57 -21.76
CA HIS A 172 11.33 -3.02 -21.89
C HIS A 172 10.53 -3.40 -23.15
N PRO A 173 10.66 -4.63 -23.67
CA PRO A 173 9.82 -5.12 -24.76
C PRO A 173 8.33 -5.12 -24.41
N LYS A 174 7.48 -4.98 -25.45
CA LYS A 174 6.02 -5.12 -25.35
C LYS A 174 5.64 -6.39 -24.58
N GLY A 175 4.71 -6.27 -23.64
CA GLY A 175 4.16 -7.38 -22.88
C GLY A 175 5.01 -7.86 -21.70
N MET A 176 6.23 -7.35 -21.55
CA MET A 176 7.11 -7.76 -20.46
C MET A 176 6.57 -7.25 -19.11
N GLN A 177 6.63 -8.10 -18.08
CA GLN A 177 6.25 -7.78 -16.70
C GLN A 177 6.99 -8.71 -15.73
N HIS A 178 7.34 -8.23 -14.54
CA HIS A 178 7.94 -9.03 -13.46
C HIS A 178 6.93 -9.50 -12.42
N ILE A 179 5.64 -9.24 -12.66
CA ILE A 179 4.52 -9.81 -11.91
C ILE A 179 3.95 -11.05 -12.60
N ARG A 180 3.39 -11.96 -11.80
CA ARG A 180 2.82 -13.20 -12.31
C ARG A 180 1.59 -12.91 -13.20
N PRO A 181 1.53 -13.45 -14.44
CA PRO A 181 0.38 -13.27 -15.32
C PRO A 181 -0.93 -13.75 -14.68
N ARG A 182 -2.03 -13.02 -14.91
CA ARG A 182 -3.34 -13.37 -14.35
C ARG A 182 -4.14 -14.28 -15.27
N THR A 183 -4.90 -15.19 -14.66
CA THR A 183 -5.91 -15.99 -15.35
C THR A 183 -7.21 -15.19 -15.46
N ALA A 184 -8.08 -15.59 -16.39
CA ALA A 184 -9.41 -14.98 -16.50
C ALA A 184 -10.23 -15.07 -15.19
N GLN A 185 -10.04 -16.13 -14.41
CA GLN A 185 -10.69 -16.26 -13.10
C GLN A 185 -10.18 -15.21 -12.11
N MET A 186 -8.86 -15.04 -11.98
CA MET A 186 -8.27 -14.05 -11.10
C MET A 186 -8.72 -12.62 -11.47
N VAL A 187 -8.82 -12.30 -12.77
CA VAL A 187 -9.31 -10.99 -13.22
C VAL A 187 -10.78 -10.77 -12.84
N ARG A 188 -11.64 -11.79 -12.96
CA ARG A 188 -13.05 -11.70 -12.52
C ARG A 188 -13.17 -11.47 -11.01
N GLU A 189 -12.40 -12.22 -10.23
CA GLU A 189 -12.39 -12.10 -8.78
C GLU A 189 -11.85 -10.74 -8.34
N THR A 190 -10.76 -10.28 -8.97
CA THR A 190 -10.14 -8.97 -8.71
C THR A 190 -11.11 -7.84 -8.97
N THR A 191 -11.75 -7.83 -10.13
CA THR A 191 -12.70 -6.76 -10.50
C THR A 191 -13.94 -6.75 -9.61
N ARG A 192 -14.43 -7.91 -9.19
CA ARG A 192 -15.54 -8.03 -8.23
C ARG A 192 -15.19 -7.42 -6.88
N GLU A 193 -14.03 -7.79 -6.32
CA GLU A 193 -13.67 -7.36 -4.96
C GLU A 193 -13.15 -5.91 -4.93
N LEU A 194 -12.47 -5.43 -5.97
CA LEU A 194 -12.11 -4.01 -6.07
C LEU A 194 -13.34 -3.13 -6.24
N ALA A 195 -14.32 -3.52 -7.07
CA ALA A 195 -15.56 -2.75 -7.18
C ALA A 195 -16.28 -2.63 -5.83
N ALA A 196 -16.37 -3.74 -5.08
CA ALA A 196 -16.94 -3.75 -3.74
C ALA A 196 -16.11 -2.92 -2.75
N ALA A 197 -14.78 -2.96 -2.82
CA ALA A 197 -13.92 -2.17 -1.95
C ALA A 197 -14.10 -0.66 -2.19
N ILE A 198 -14.16 -0.23 -3.45
CA ILE A 198 -14.39 1.18 -3.81
C ILE A 198 -15.78 1.63 -3.34
N GLU A 199 -16.81 0.80 -3.51
CA GLU A 199 -18.16 1.11 -3.03
C GLU A 199 -18.22 1.25 -1.50
N ALA A 200 -17.43 0.47 -0.77
CA ALA A 200 -17.30 0.54 0.68
C ALA A 200 -16.44 1.72 1.19
N GLY A 201 -15.91 2.57 0.30
CA GLY A 201 -15.12 3.75 0.69
C GLY A 201 -13.61 3.54 0.76
N HIS A 202 -13.11 2.35 0.39
CA HIS A 202 -11.66 2.15 0.25
C HIS A 202 -11.09 2.94 -0.94
N GLU A 203 -9.83 3.34 -0.80
CA GLU A 203 -9.11 4.01 -1.86
C GLU A 203 -8.53 3.02 -2.87
N LEU A 204 -8.67 3.33 -4.15
CA LEU A 204 -7.89 2.73 -5.22
C LEU A 204 -6.70 3.65 -5.54
N GLY A 205 -5.49 3.20 -5.25
CA GLY A 205 -4.25 3.83 -5.70
C GLY A 205 -3.60 3.00 -6.82
N THR A 206 -2.42 3.42 -7.28
CA THR A 206 -1.63 2.63 -8.23
C THR A 206 -0.36 2.02 -7.63
N HIS A 207 -0.08 0.78 -8.03
CA HIS A 207 1.26 0.17 -7.94
C HIS A 207 1.86 -0.01 -9.34
N TYR A 208 1.51 0.91 -10.24
CA TYR A 208 1.96 0.98 -11.64
C TYR A 208 1.71 -0.35 -12.38
N ASN A 209 2.57 -0.82 -13.28
CA ASN A 209 2.27 -1.99 -14.09
C ASN A 209 3.33 -3.09 -13.97
N GLY A 210 4.48 -2.90 -14.62
CA GLY A 210 5.38 -4.02 -14.92
C GLY A 210 6.25 -4.48 -13.74
N HIS A 211 6.28 -3.72 -12.65
CA HIS A 211 7.06 -4.01 -11.44
C HIS A 211 8.57 -4.23 -11.70
N PHE A 212 9.18 -3.37 -12.52
CA PHE A 212 10.60 -3.46 -12.85
C PHE A 212 11.46 -2.80 -11.77
N CYS A 213 12.36 -3.57 -11.17
CA CYS A 213 13.28 -3.14 -10.13
C CYS A 213 14.73 -3.30 -10.57
N GLY A 214 15.62 -2.46 -10.06
CA GLY A 214 17.03 -2.44 -10.44
C GLY A 214 17.25 -1.81 -11.82
N PRO A 215 18.31 -2.22 -12.56
CA PRO A 215 18.64 -1.63 -13.85
C PRO A 215 17.45 -1.63 -14.82
N GLN A 216 17.23 -0.49 -15.47
CA GLN A 216 16.09 -0.21 -16.35
C GLN A 216 14.71 -0.25 -15.66
N GLY A 217 14.69 -0.32 -14.32
CA GLY A 217 13.51 -0.18 -13.48
C GLY A 217 13.19 1.28 -13.15
N GLY A 218 12.27 1.48 -12.21
CA GLY A 218 11.75 2.81 -11.86
C GLY A 218 12.84 3.84 -11.49
N ALA A 219 13.95 3.38 -10.91
CA ALA A 219 15.10 4.24 -10.57
C ALA A 219 15.76 4.90 -11.80
N ASP A 220 15.73 4.25 -12.97
CA ASP A 220 16.34 4.74 -14.21
C ASP A 220 15.37 5.55 -15.08
N TRP A 221 14.08 5.56 -14.74
CA TRP A 221 13.05 6.20 -15.55
C TRP A 221 13.04 7.73 -15.38
N SER A 222 13.01 8.43 -16.51
CA SER A 222 12.70 9.85 -16.60
C SER A 222 11.23 10.14 -16.27
N VAL A 223 10.90 11.41 -16.00
CA VAL A 223 9.50 11.85 -15.80
C VAL A 223 8.59 11.44 -16.97
N ALA A 224 9.07 11.55 -18.22
CA ALA A 224 8.30 11.13 -19.40
C ALA A 224 8.04 9.61 -19.46
N GLN A 225 8.94 8.80 -18.91
CA GLN A 225 8.76 7.35 -18.82
C GLN A 225 7.84 6.96 -17.67
N TRP A 226 7.84 7.71 -16.57
CA TRP A 226 6.82 7.59 -15.54
C TRP A 226 5.43 7.92 -16.07
N HIS A 227 5.29 9.00 -16.85
CA HIS A 227 4.04 9.30 -17.58
C HIS A 227 3.60 8.18 -18.50
N GLN A 228 4.52 7.59 -19.27
CA GLN A 228 4.20 6.42 -20.09
C GLN A 228 3.65 5.26 -19.25
N GLU A 229 4.24 4.98 -18.09
CA GLU A 229 3.76 3.93 -17.18
C GLU A 229 2.38 4.27 -16.59
N MET A 230 2.15 5.52 -16.21
CA MET A 230 0.86 6.01 -15.71
C MET A 230 -0.23 5.91 -16.79
N ASP A 231 0.07 6.28 -18.02
CA ASP A 231 -0.81 6.12 -19.19
C ASP A 231 -1.22 4.66 -19.42
N GLU A 232 -0.27 3.72 -19.32
CA GLU A 232 -0.56 2.29 -19.43
C GLU A 232 -1.47 1.83 -18.28
N TRP A 233 -1.26 2.33 -17.07
CA TRP A 233 -2.11 2.02 -15.93
C TRP A 233 -3.55 2.53 -16.15
N TYR A 234 -3.70 3.77 -16.62
CA TYR A 234 -5.00 4.34 -16.95
C TYR A 234 -5.72 3.51 -18.02
N ARG A 235 -5.03 3.08 -19.07
CA ARG A 235 -5.60 2.19 -20.10
C ARG A 235 -6.17 0.90 -19.53
N PHE A 236 -5.50 0.29 -18.55
CA PHE A 236 -6.01 -0.91 -17.89
C PHE A 236 -7.31 -0.64 -17.12
N VAL A 237 -7.36 0.45 -16.34
CA VAL A 237 -8.52 0.76 -15.49
C VAL A 237 -9.71 1.28 -16.30
N GLU A 238 -9.49 2.19 -17.26
CA GLU A 238 -10.54 2.77 -18.10
C GLU A 238 -11.30 1.72 -18.94
N ARG A 239 -10.64 0.59 -19.25
CA ARG A 239 -11.26 -0.55 -19.92
C ARG A 239 -12.42 -1.17 -19.12
N TRP A 240 -12.38 -1.05 -17.80
CA TRP A 240 -13.36 -1.62 -16.86
C TRP A 240 -14.38 -0.60 -16.33
N GLU A 241 -14.21 0.69 -16.59
CA GLU A 241 -15.13 1.74 -16.13
C GLU A 241 -16.53 1.59 -16.73
N GLY A 242 -17.50 1.17 -15.93
CA GLY A 242 -18.87 0.91 -16.37
C GLY A 242 -18.96 -0.19 -17.45
N LYS A 243 -17.94 -1.02 -17.60
CA LYS A 243 -17.79 -2.02 -18.67
C LYS A 243 -17.27 -3.35 -18.10
N THR A 244 -17.59 -4.43 -18.79
CA THR A 244 -17.16 -5.79 -18.44
C THR A 244 -16.49 -6.46 -19.66
N PRO A 245 -15.23 -6.06 -20.00
CA PRO A 245 -14.53 -6.55 -21.19
C PRO A 245 -14.30 -8.07 -21.16
N LEU A 246 -14.28 -8.68 -19.97
CA LEU A 246 -14.20 -10.11 -19.77
C LEU A 246 -15.54 -10.65 -19.23
N LYS A 247 -16.08 -11.69 -19.88
CA LYS A 247 -17.32 -12.34 -19.44
C LYS A 247 -17.21 -12.79 -17.99
N GLY A 248 -18.20 -12.41 -17.18
CA GLY A 248 -18.29 -12.73 -15.75
C GLY A 248 -17.43 -11.85 -14.84
N GLY A 249 -16.79 -10.80 -15.37
CA GLY A 249 -16.16 -9.77 -14.54
C GLY A 249 -17.17 -8.72 -14.07
N THR A 250 -16.74 -7.88 -13.14
CA THR A 250 -17.55 -6.78 -12.59
C THR A 250 -17.02 -5.44 -13.11
N ALA A 251 -17.90 -4.52 -13.51
CA ALA A 251 -17.47 -3.20 -13.92
C ALA A 251 -16.94 -2.40 -12.73
N LEU A 252 -15.85 -1.65 -12.93
CA LEU A 252 -15.41 -0.66 -11.96
C LEU A 252 -16.28 0.62 -12.07
N PRO A 253 -16.39 1.43 -11.01
CA PRO A 253 -17.15 2.68 -11.06
C PRO A 253 -16.67 3.61 -12.18
N LYS A 254 -17.61 4.30 -12.85
CA LYS A 254 -17.28 5.24 -13.93
C LYS A 254 -16.38 6.36 -13.42
N GLY A 255 -15.30 6.66 -14.14
CA GLY A 255 -14.34 7.71 -13.81
C GLY A 255 -13.41 7.40 -12.64
N ILE A 256 -13.37 6.16 -12.13
CA ILE A 256 -12.46 5.78 -11.04
C ILE A 256 -10.99 6.01 -11.38
N ALA A 257 -10.58 5.84 -12.65
CA ALA A 257 -9.21 6.08 -13.09
C ALA A 257 -8.77 7.52 -12.77
N ARG A 258 -9.64 8.50 -13.05
CA ARG A 258 -9.37 9.92 -12.76
C ARG A 258 -9.54 10.31 -11.28
N LYS A 259 -10.06 9.41 -10.44
CA LYS A 259 -10.17 9.63 -8.99
C LYS A 259 -8.94 9.16 -8.23
N VAL A 260 -8.01 8.44 -8.87
CA VAL A 260 -6.75 8.05 -8.25
C VAL A 260 -5.92 9.28 -7.97
N GLN A 261 -5.43 9.38 -6.74
CA GLN A 261 -4.72 10.54 -6.23
C GLN A 261 -3.26 10.26 -5.88
N GLY A 262 -2.80 9.02 -6.04
CA GLY A 262 -1.44 8.65 -5.68
C GLY A 262 -1.12 7.19 -5.92
N GLY A 263 0.12 6.86 -5.59
CA GLY A 263 0.67 5.54 -5.81
C GLY A 263 1.89 5.23 -4.96
N ARG A 264 2.40 4.02 -5.15
CA ARG A 264 3.68 3.56 -4.63
C ARG A 264 4.46 2.90 -5.75
N THR A 265 5.68 3.35 -6.00
CA THR A 265 6.56 2.80 -7.04
C THR A 265 6.97 1.36 -6.69
N PRO A 266 7.04 0.46 -7.67
CA PRO A 266 7.62 -0.87 -7.47
C PRO A 266 9.00 -0.80 -6.82
N CYS A 267 9.24 -1.66 -5.83
CA CYS A 267 10.49 -1.71 -5.06
C CYS A 267 10.91 -0.39 -4.38
N LEU A 268 10.02 0.60 -4.26
CA LEU A 268 10.31 1.92 -3.71
C LEU A 268 11.37 2.70 -4.52
N GLU A 269 11.50 2.39 -5.81
CA GLU A 269 12.53 2.94 -6.70
C GLU A 269 12.03 4.12 -7.55
N GLY A 270 12.91 5.10 -7.78
CA GLY A 270 12.63 6.27 -8.62
C GLY A 270 11.62 7.30 -8.07
N PRO A 271 11.45 7.48 -6.74
CA PRO A 271 10.38 8.31 -6.19
C PRO A 271 10.46 9.78 -6.66
N GLU A 272 11.65 10.34 -6.87
CA GLU A 272 11.79 11.75 -7.26
C GLU A 272 11.13 12.06 -8.62
N ASN A 273 11.39 11.23 -9.65
CA ASN A 273 10.79 11.45 -10.97
C ASN A 273 9.34 10.99 -11.01
N ALA A 274 8.98 9.94 -10.27
CA ALA A 274 7.59 9.51 -10.12
C ALA A 274 6.72 10.61 -9.50
N GLN A 275 7.21 11.27 -8.44
CA GLN A 275 6.51 12.37 -7.78
C GLN A 275 6.32 13.59 -8.69
N LYS A 276 7.33 13.92 -9.53
CA LYS A 276 7.20 14.99 -10.53
C LYS A 276 6.12 14.65 -11.55
N ALA A 277 6.11 13.42 -12.08
CA ALA A 277 5.07 12.97 -13.01
C ALA A 277 3.68 12.98 -12.36
N ALA A 278 3.56 12.48 -11.14
CA ALA A 278 2.34 12.51 -10.34
C ALA A 278 1.81 13.93 -10.14
N ALA A 279 2.68 14.89 -9.80
CA ALA A 279 2.31 16.30 -9.65
C ALA A 279 1.81 16.91 -10.98
N GLU A 280 2.45 16.58 -12.10
CA GLU A 280 2.03 17.02 -13.45
C GLU A 280 0.65 16.47 -13.85
N ASP A 281 0.31 15.26 -13.41
CA ASP A 281 -1.00 14.62 -13.60
C ASP A 281 -2.04 15.02 -12.54
N GLY A 282 -1.69 15.90 -11.61
CA GLY A 282 -2.60 16.41 -10.58
C GLY A 282 -2.87 15.45 -9.43
N TRP A 283 -2.01 14.44 -9.23
CA TRP A 283 -2.06 13.60 -8.04
C TRP A 283 -1.67 14.40 -6.81
N THR A 284 -2.11 13.92 -5.64
CA THR A 284 -1.92 14.62 -4.37
C THR A 284 -0.85 13.98 -3.50
N TYR A 285 -0.47 12.72 -3.75
CA TYR A 285 0.54 12.04 -2.94
C TYR A 285 1.35 10.93 -3.63
N ASP A 286 2.45 10.56 -2.97
CA ASP A 286 3.29 9.39 -3.25
C ASP A 286 3.71 8.72 -1.92
N SER A 287 3.75 7.38 -1.90
CA SER A 287 4.19 6.61 -0.72
C SER A 287 5.40 5.71 -1.02
N SER A 288 6.36 6.23 -1.78
CA SER A 288 7.47 5.45 -2.33
C SER A 288 8.81 5.66 -1.61
N THR A 289 8.88 6.57 -0.64
CA THR A 289 10.12 6.81 0.12
C THR A 289 10.14 6.02 1.44
N VAL A 290 11.32 5.95 2.06
CA VAL A 290 11.53 5.33 3.38
C VAL A 290 11.89 6.42 4.39
N GLY A 291 11.40 6.28 5.62
CA GLY A 291 11.65 7.28 6.68
C GLY A 291 11.40 6.75 8.09
N ALA A 292 10.98 7.65 8.96
CA ALA A 292 10.56 7.35 10.34
C ALA A 292 9.09 7.73 10.53
N VAL A 293 8.46 7.28 11.62
CA VAL A 293 7.08 7.65 12.00
C VAL A 293 7.04 9.14 12.38
N THR A 294 6.90 9.98 11.36
CA THR A 294 6.97 11.44 11.42
C THR A 294 5.90 12.02 10.51
N TRP A 295 5.48 13.26 10.79
CA TRP A 295 4.48 13.92 9.96
C TRP A 295 4.99 14.07 8.51
N PRO A 296 4.14 13.85 7.49
CA PRO A 296 4.55 13.95 6.09
C PRO A 296 4.77 15.40 5.68
N GLU A 297 5.50 15.58 4.57
CA GLU A 297 5.73 16.86 3.93
C GLU A 297 5.52 16.79 2.42
N LYS A 298 5.35 17.94 1.76
CA LYS A 298 5.28 17.97 0.30
C LYS A 298 6.68 17.85 -0.30
N ALA A 299 6.86 16.95 -1.26
CA ALA A 299 8.05 16.78 -2.07
C ALA A 299 7.65 16.74 -3.55
N ASN A 300 8.39 17.48 -4.39
CA ASN A 300 8.17 17.49 -5.85
C ASN A 300 6.71 17.80 -6.29
N GLY A 301 5.95 18.53 -5.47
CA GLY A 301 4.58 18.95 -5.78
C GLY A 301 3.46 18.11 -5.14
N VAL A 302 3.77 16.96 -4.56
CA VAL A 302 2.80 16.06 -3.90
C VAL A 302 3.17 15.80 -2.43
N TRP A 303 2.22 15.33 -1.61
CA TRP A 303 2.52 14.82 -0.28
C TRP A 303 3.38 13.56 -0.36
N ASN A 304 4.51 13.54 0.35
CA ASN A 304 5.36 12.36 0.47
C ASN A 304 5.05 11.63 1.79
N PHE A 305 4.59 10.39 1.67
CA PHE A 305 4.29 9.51 2.80
C PHE A 305 5.33 8.39 2.90
N PRO A 306 6.43 8.60 3.65
CA PRO A 306 7.46 7.59 3.77
C PRO A 306 6.94 6.37 4.53
N ILE A 307 7.33 5.17 4.09
CA ILE A 307 7.15 3.96 4.88
C ILE A 307 8.19 3.98 6.02
N PRO A 308 7.76 3.89 7.28
CA PRO A 308 8.66 3.99 8.41
C PRO A 308 9.51 2.73 8.57
N SER A 309 10.79 2.91 8.91
CA SER A 309 11.59 1.87 9.54
C SER A 309 11.24 1.81 11.03
N VAL A 310 10.73 0.67 11.48
CA VAL A 310 10.25 0.44 12.85
C VAL A 310 11.23 -0.41 13.64
N GLN A 311 11.41 -0.13 14.93
CA GLN A 311 12.32 -0.92 15.76
C GLN A 311 11.62 -2.20 16.21
N VAL A 312 12.22 -3.36 15.94
CA VAL A 312 11.64 -4.64 16.31
C VAL A 312 11.40 -4.72 17.82
N HIS A 313 10.19 -5.15 18.18
CA HIS A 313 9.78 -5.31 19.57
C HIS A 313 9.25 -6.73 19.83
N GLY A 314 9.62 -7.29 20.98
CA GLY A 314 9.12 -8.60 21.40
C GLY A 314 9.82 -9.83 20.83
N SER A 315 11.04 -9.70 20.30
CA SER A 315 11.85 -10.83 19.83
C SER A 315 13.33 -10.68 20.19
N ASP A 316 13.84 -11.56 21.05
CA ASP A 316 15.26 -11.59 21.41
C ASP A 316 16.15 -11.98 20.22
N ALA A 317 15.67 -12.90 19.37
CA ALA A 317 16.39 -13.35 18.18
C ALA A 317 16.61 -12.22 17.17
N MET A 318 15.60 -11.36 16.98
CA MET A 318 15.69 -10.19 16.10
C MET A 318 16.46 -9.02 16.74
N GLY A 319 16.56 -8.98 18.07
CA GLY A 319 17.22 -7.91 18.81
C GLY A 319 16.58 -6.54 18.57
N ARG A 320 17.35 -5.46 18.73
CA ARG A 320 16.88 -4.06 18.55
C ARG A 320 17.07 -3.52 17.14
N ARG A 321 17.05 -4.40 16.12
CA ARG A 321 17.19 -4.00 14.72
C ARG A 321 15.94 -3.25 14.25
N SER A 322 16.04 -2.58 13.12
CA SER A 322 14.90 -1.93 12.48
C SER A 322 14.53 -2.67 11.20
N VAL A 323 13.24 -2.79 10.94
CA VAL A 323 12.66 -3.38 9.74
C VAL A 323 11.73 -2.35 9.13
N LEU A 324 11.70 -2.23 7.81
CA LEU A 324 10.70 -1.39 7.15
C LEU A 324 9.30 -1.92 7.50
N ALA A 325 8.32 -1.05 7.75
CA ALA A 325 6.95 -1.43 8.07
C ALA A 325 6.20 -1.99 6.85
N MET A 326 6.73 -3.10 6.34
CA MET A 326 6.27 -3.86 5.21
C MET A 326 6.57 -5.34 5.38
N ASP A 327 5.53 -6.15 5.16
CA ASP A 327 5.53 -7.60 5.31
C ASP A 327 6.68 -8.31 4.55
N TYR A 328 7.06 -7.84 3.37
CA TYR A 328 8.19 -8.40 2.63
C TYR A 328 9.51 -8.23 3.40
N ASN A 329 9.69 -7.05 4.00
CA ASN A 329 10.88 -6.73 4.76
C ASN A 329 10.93 -7.53 6.06
N TRP A 330 9.78 -7.85 6.66
CA TRP A 330 9.71 -8.79 7.78
C TRP A 330 10.11 -10.21 7.38
N LEU A 331 9.56 -10.73 6.28
CA LEU A 331 9.97 -12.02 5.72
C LEU A 331 11.49 -12.08 5.49
N SER A 332 12.03 -11.08 4.80
CA SER A 332 13.45 -11.00 4.48
C SER A 332 14.30 -10.90 5.76
N ALA A 333 13.90 -10.07 6.73
CA ALA A 333 14.61 -9.88 7.98
C ALA A 333 14.65 -11.18 8.80
N PHE A 334 13.54 -11.89 8.93
CA PHE A 334 13.52 -13.18 9.63
C PHE A 334 14.35 -14.24 8.92
N ASN A 335 14.24 -14.36 7.59
CA ASN A 335 15.06 -15.32 6.84
C ASN A 335 16.57 -15.07 6.98
N THR A 336 16.97 -13.82 7.20
CA THR A 336 18.38 -13.43 7.31
C THR A 336 18.90 -13.49 8.74
N TRP A 337 18.14 -12.97 9.70
CA TRP A 337 18.63 -12.71 11.06
C TRP A 337 18.17 -13.73 12.09
N ALA A 338 17.06 -14.42 11.84
CA ALA A 338 16.44 -15.35 12.79
C ALA A 338 15.62 -16.44 12.07
N PRO A 339 16.23 -17.21 11.13
CA PRO A 339 15.51 -18.19 10.32
C PRO A 339 14.85 -19.31 11.15
N GLU A 340 15.36 -19.57 12.36
CA GLU A 340 14.84 -20.55 13.31
C GLU A 340 13.51 -20.16 13.97
N VAL A 341 13.13 -18.87 13.93
CA VAL A 341 11.85 -18.40 14.50
C VAL A 341 10.70 -18.98 13.68
N SER A 342 9.75 -19.64 14.38
CA SER A 342 8.58 -20.24 13.74
C SER A 342 7.73 -19.20 13.02
N LYS A 343 7.11 -19.57 11.88
CA LYS A 343 6.27 -18.67 11.08
C LYS A 343 5.21 -17.94 11.91
N ALA A 344 4.50 -18.66 12.78
CA ALA A 344 3.48 -18.08 13.66
C ALA A 344 4.06 -16.99 14.58
N GLU A 345 5.25 -17.22 15.15
CA GLU A 345 5.92 -16.23 15.99
C GLU A 345 6.40 -15.02 15.18
N ARG A 346 6.83 -15.20 13.93
CA ARG A 346 7.21 -14.08 13.04
C ARG A 346 6.07 -13.08 12.88
N GLY A 347 4.85 -13.57 12.63
CA GLY A 347 3.65 -12.74 12.55
C GLY A 347 3.34 -12.02 13.87
N ARG A 348 3.48 -12.70 15.02
CA ARG A 348 3.27 -12.09 16.35
C ARG A 348 4.27 -10.98 16.66
N VAL A 349 5.52 -11.13 16.26
CA VAL A 349 6.56 -10.11 16.44
C VAL A 349 6.29 -8.88 15.58
N MET A 350 5.86 -9.07 14.33
CA MET A 350 5.45 -7.95 13.45
C MET A 350 4.27 -7.19 14.06
N GLU A 351 3.21 -7.90 14.43
CA GLU A 351 2.00 -7.35 15.08
C GLU A 351 2.36 -6.52 16.31
N LYS A 352 3.11 -7.11 17.26
CA LYS A 352 3.55 -6.45 18.48
C LYS A 352 4.46 -5.26 18.24
N THR A 353 5.24 -5.28 17.15
CA THR A 353 6.06 -4.13 16.75
C THR A 353 5.17 -2.99 16.27
N TYR A 354 4.17 -3.25 15.42
CA TYR A 354 3.24 -2.22 14.97
C TYR A 354 2.37 -1.66 16.10
N GLU A 355 1.92 -2.51 17.03
CA GLU A 355 1.25 -2.05 18.27
C GLU A 355 2.14 -1.10 19.07
N HIS A 356 3.41 -1.45 19.25
CA HIS A 356 4.35 -0.59 19.98
C HIS A 356 4.54 0.77 19.30
N GLU A 357 4.71 0.79 17.98
CA GLU A 357 4.86 2.03 17.21
C GLU A 357 3.59 2.89 17.24
N LEU A 358 2.41 2.26 17.23
CA LEU A 358 1.14 2.96 17.41
C LEU A 358 1.05 3.63 18.79
N GLU A 359 1.42 2.93 19.87
CA GLU A 359 1.45 3.53 21.21
C GLU A 359 2.45 4.68 21.31
N GLN A 360 3.64 4.54 20.72
CA GLN A 360 4.63 5.63 20.67
C GLN A 360 4.08 6.88 19.96
N ALA A 361 3.30 6.70 18.89
CA ALA A 361 2.67 7.81 18.19
C ALA A 361 1.52 8.41 19.01
N LEU A 362 0.66 7.58 19.61
CA LEU A 362 -0.47 8.00 20.46
C LEU A 362 -0.03 8.82 21.68
N GLU A 363 1.05 8.42 22.33
CA GLU A 363 1.58 9.09 23.51
C GLU A 363 2.54 10.25 23.16
N GLY A 364 3.05 10.25 21.93
CA GLY A 364 4.13 11.12 21.48
C GLY A 364 3.73 12.11 20.39
N ASN A 365 4.28 11.91 19.21
CA ASN A 365 4.29 12.90 18.12
C ASN A 365 3.02 12.88 17.26
N ARG A 366 2.12 11.91 17.48
CA ARG A 366 0.86 11.72 16.74
C ARG A 366 1.02 11.62 15.22
N ALA A 367 2.23 11.30 14.74
CA ALA A 367 2.45 11.14 13.31
C ALA A 367 1.66 9.93 12.78
N PRO A 368 1.17 9.97 11.54
CA PRO A 368 0.51 8.82 10.92
C PRO A 368 1.43 7.58 10.90
N LEU A 369 0.92 6.43 11.34
CA LEU A 369 1.60 5.15 11.20
C LEU A 369 1.25 4.55 9.82
N VAL A 370 2.16 4.69 8.86
CA VAL A 370 2.01 4.13 7.51
C VAL A 370 2.49 2.68 7.50
N LEU A 371 1.62 1.75 7.10
CA LEU A 371 1.88 0.32 7.00
C LEU A 371 1.65 -0.12 5.54
N GLY A 372 2.72 -0.47 4.83
CA GLY A 372 2.66 -0.92 3.44
C GLY A 372 2.77 -2.44 3.38
N ASN A 373 1.84 -3.14 2.74
CA ASN A 373 1.85 -4.60 2.75
C ASN A 373 1.53 -5.16 1.35
N HIS A 374 1.62 -6.47 1.18
CA HIS A 374 1.24 -7.17 -0.04
C HIS A 374 0.10 -8.13 0.25
N LEU A 375 -0.75 -8.40 -0.74
CA LEU A 375 -1.75 -9.48 -0.66
C LEU A 375 -1.10 -10.83 -1.01
N ALA A 376 -0.07 -11.22 -0.26
CA ALA A 376 0.73 -12.43 -0.50
C ALA A 376 0.79 -13.32 0.74
N ALA A 377 0.58 -14.63 0.59
CA ALA A 377 0.67 -15.60 1.68
C ALA A 377 2.13 -15.96 2.05
N TRP A 378 2.97 -14.97 2.31
CA TRP A 378 4.33 -15.17 2.82
C TRP A 378 4.30 -15.83 4.20
N ASP A 379 5.24 -16.75 4.42
CA ASP A 379 5.27 -17.60 5.62
C ASP A 379 3.89 -18.18 5.96
N ASP A 380 3.25 -18.77 4.94
CA ASP A 380 1.90 -19.37 5.01
C ASP A 380 0.79 -18.40 5.42
N GLY A 381 0.97 -17.10 5.14
CA GLY A 381 -0.02 -16.06 5.41
C GLY A 381 0.11 -15.42 6.79
N THR A 382 1.16 -15.72 7.55
CA THR A 382 1.30 -15.23 8.93
C THR A 382 1.29 -13.70 9.04
N TYR A 383 1.85 -12.99 8.06
CA TYR A 383 1.85 -11.52 8.04
C TYR A 383 0.46 -10.96 7.70
N LEU A 384 -0.30 -11.64 6.84
CA LEU A 384 -1.71 -11.29 6.59
C LEU A 384 -2.55 -11.51 7.86
N ASP A 385 -2.33 -12.63 8.56
CA ASP A 385 -3.03 -12.92 9.82
C ASP A 385 -2.72 -11.88 10.90
N ALA A 386 -1.47 -11.43 10.97
CA ALA A 386 -1.04 -10.37 11.86
C ALA A 386 -1.69 -9.02 11.52
N MET A 387 -1.72 -8.64 10.25
CA MET A 387 -2.38 -7.40 9.82
C MET A 387 -3.90 -7.45 10.00
N GLU A 388 -4.53 -8.61 9.81
CA GLU A 388 -5.96 -8.78 10.07
C GLU A 388 -6.28 -8.57 11.54
N ARG A 389 -5.53 -9.21 12.45
CA ARG A 389 -5.70 -8.99 13.91
C ARG A 389 -5.43 -7.55 14.30
N PHE A 390 -4.31 -6.98 13.84
CA PHE A 390 -3.98 -5.58 14.10
C PHE A 390 -5.12 -4.64 13.67
N THR A 391 -5.67 -4.84 12.46
CA THR A 391 -6.82 -4.04 11.98
C THR A 391 -8.01 -4.16 12.93
N ARG A 392 -8.38 -5.40 13.28
CA ARG A 392 -9.55 -5.70 14.11
C ARG A 392 -9.43 -5.23 15.56
N GLU A 393 -8.21 -5.16 16.07
CA GLU A 393 -7.95 -4.81 17.47
C GLU A 393 -7.63 -3.32 17.65
N GLN A 394 -6.92 -2.70 16.69
CA GLN A 394 -6.39 -1.35 16.85
C GLN A 394 -7.26 -0.27 16.19
N CYS A 395 -7.89 -0.56 15.04
CA CYS A 395 -8.71 0.43 14.34
C CYS A 395 -9.99 0.86 15.12
N PRO A 396 -10.66 0.00 15.89
CA PRO A 396 -11.84 0.40 16.67
C PRO A 396 -11.55 1.25 17.91
N ARG A 397 -10.29 1.59 18.21
CA ARG A 397 -9.92 2.37 19.40
C ARG A 397 -10.33 3.84 19.23
N GLU A 398 -10.85 4.46 20.29
CA GLU A 398 -11.48 5.80 20.26
C GLU A 398 -10.63 6.93 19.65
N GLU A 399 -9.30 6.89 19.81
CA GLU A 399 -8.39 7.93 19.28
C GLU A 399 -7.69 7.52 17.97
N VAL A 400 -7.94 6.31 17.47
CA VAL A 400 -7.30 5.75 16.28
C VAL A 400 -8.23 5.87 15.09
N HIS A 401 -7.73 6.45 14.01
CA HIS A 401 -8.43 6.56 12.74
C HIS A 401 -7.65 5.79 11.68
N CYS A 402 -8.17 4.61 11.31
CA CYS A 402 -7.65 3.85 10.18
C CYS A 402 -8.23 4.40 8.88
N VAL A 403 -7.41 5.13 8.13
CA VAL A 403 -7.84 5.92 6.98
C VAL A 403 -7.06 5.57 5.72
N SER A 404 -7.64 5.89 4.57
CA SER A 404 -6.94 5.89 3.29
C SER A 404 -5.90 7.03 3.19
N PHE A 405 -5.02 6.98 2.19
CA PHE A 405 -4.10 8.10 1.94
C PHE A 405 -4.85 9.35 1.49
N ALA A 406 -5.88 9.21 0.66
CA ALA A 406 -6.73 10.31 0.22
C ALA A 406 -7.37 11.06 1.41
N GLU A 407 -7.93 10.35 2.38
CA GLU A 407 -8.51 10.96 3.59
C GLU A 407 -7.44 11.63 4.46
N LEU A 408 -6.24 11.04 4.56
CA LEU A 408 -5.13 11.68 5.26
C LEU A 408 -4.67 12.96 4.55
N VAL A 409 -4.66 12.98 3.20
CA VAL A 409 -4.41 14.19 2.42
C VAL A 409 -5.45 15.27 2.71
N GLU A 410 -6.74 14.92 2.75
CA GLU A 410 -7.81 15.86 3.13
C GLU A 410 -7.57 16.49 4.51
N PHE A 411 -7.19 15.67 5.50
CA PHE A 411 -6.82 16.17 6.82
C PHE A 411 -5.63 17.13 6.74
N LEU A 412 -4.56 16.75 6.03
CA LEU A 412 -3.33 17.53 5.95
C LEU A 412 -3.52 18.88 5.25
N ASP A 413 -4.25 18.90 4.12
CA ASP A 413 -4.51 20.12 3.36
C ASP A 413 -5.42 21.10 4.13
N ALA A 414 -6.19 20.62 5.11
CA ALA A 414 -6.96 21.49 6.01
C ALA A 414 -6.08 22.22 7.04
N GLN A 415 -4.88 21.72 7.38
CA GLN A 415 -4.06 22.25 8.49
C GLN A 415 -3.28 23.52 8.14
N ASP A 416 -2.80 24.22 9.18
CA ASP A 416 -1.84 25.33 9.02
C ASP A 416 -0.45 24.78 8.65
N PRO A 417 0.18 25.22 7.54
CA PRO A 417 1.51 24.77 7.15
C PRO A 417 2.60 24.96 8.21
N GLN A 418 2.54 26.04 9.01
CA GLN A 418 3.50 26.28 10.10
C GLN A 418 3.32 25.28 11.24
N ARG A 419 2.07 24.87 11.50
CA ARG A 419 1.74 23.85 12.50
C ARG A 419 2.22 22.48 12.04
N LEU A 420 1.97 22.10 10.79
CA LEU A 420 2.52 20.87 10.21
C LEU A 420 4.06 20.84 10.27
N ALA A 421 4.71 21.98 9.98
CA ALA A 421 6.16 22.12 10.13
C ALA A 421 6.64 21.91 11.57
N ALA A 422 5.91 22.45 12.57
CA ALA A 422 6.23 22.24 13.96
C ALA A 422 6.07 20.77 14.38
N TRP A 423 4.97 20.11 13.99
CA TRP A 423 4.71 18.70 14.28
C TRP A 423 5.79 17.78 13.71
N ARG A 424 6.28 18.09 12.50
CA ARG A 424 7.40 17.38 11.85
C ARG A 424 8.71 17.41 12.63
N THR A 425 8.94 18.44 13.45
CA THR A 425 10.17 18.51 14.27
C THR A 425 10.17 17.55 15.46
N VAL A 426 9.03 16.92 15.77
CA VAL A 426 8.91 16.00 16.90
C VAL A 426 9.27 14.57 16.44
N PRO A 427 10.36 13.98 16.96
CA PRO A 427 10.78 12.64 16.56
C PRO A 427 9.77 11.57 17.00
N PRO A 428 9.85 10.33 16.47
CA PRO A 428 9.04 9.20 16.95
C PRO A 428 9.12 9.05 18.49
N GLY A 429 7.97 8.87 19.14
CA GLY A 429 7.87 8.83 20.62
C GLY A 429 8.17 10.14 21.34
N GLY A 430 8.53 11.21 20.62
CA GLY A 430 8.81 12.52 21.17
C GLY A 430 7.54 13.21 21.68
N ARG A 431 7.63 13.94 22.79
CA ARG A 431 6.49 14.68 23.35
C ARG A 431 6.02 15.76 22.38
N GLY A 432 4.78 15.64 21.89
CA GLY A 432 4.13 16.63 21.05
C GLY A 432 4.08 18.02 21.68
N ARG A 433 4.12 19.06 20.82
CA ARG A 433 3.96 20.47 21.19
C ARG A 433 2.72 20.99 20.48
N TRP A 434 1.62 21.11 21.23
CA TRP A 434 0.29 21.43 20.70
C TRP A 434 -0.14 22.85 21.07
#